data_AF-A0A376W8W3-F1
#
_entry.id   AF-A0A376W8W3-F1
#
_cell.length_a   1.000
_cell.length_b   1.000
_cell.length_c   1.000
_cell.angle_alpha   90.00
_cell.angle_beta   90.00
_cell.angle_gamma   90.00
#
_symmetry.space_group_name_H-M   'P 1'
#
loop_
_entity.id
_entity.type
_entity.pdbx_description
1 polymer ?
#
loop_
_entity_poly.entity_id
_entity_poly.type
_entity_poly.pdbx_seq_one_letter_code
_entity_poly.pdbx_strand_id
1 'polypeptide(L)'
;MAVRVKQRYSATKWDVAIAMTIAGFVNLAMMATAAAAFHFSGHTGVADLDEAYLTLQPLLSHAAATVFGLSLVAAGLSSTVVGTLAGQVVMQGFIRFHIPLWVRRTVTMLPSFIVILMGLDPTRILVMSQVLLSFGIALALVPLLIFTSDSKLMGDLVNSKRVKQTGWVIVVLVVALNIWLLVGTALGL
;
A
#
# COMPACT_ATOMS: atom_id res chain seq x y z
N MET A 1 -35.01 7.43 -1.24
CA MET A 1 -33.64 7.35 -1.79
C MET A 1 -32.56 7.62 -0.72
N ALA A 2 -32.67 8.68 0.08
CA ALA A 2 -31.71 9.03 1.15
C ALA A 2 -31.48 7.95 2.22
N VAL A 3 -32.51 7.19 2.62
CA VAL A 3 -32.39 6.10 3.60
C VAL A 3 -31.46 4.98 3.11
N ARG A 4 -31.57 4.59 1.83
CA ARG A 4 -30.71 3.55 1.22
C ARG A 4 -29.24 4.00 1.13
N VAL A 5 -29.01 5.30 0.89
CA VAL A 5 -27.64 5.86 0.85
C VAL A 5 -27.00 5.85 2.25
N LYS A 6 -27.74 6.27 3.29
CA LYS A 6 -27.25 6.20 4.68
C LYS A 6 -26.97 4.77 5.14
N GLN A 7 -27.82 3.82 4.77
CA GLN A 7 -27.60 2.40 5.07
C GLN A 7 -26.35 1.85 4.38
N ARG A 8 -26.17 2.13 3.08
CA ARG A 8 -24.95 1.75 2.34
C ARG A 8 -23.69 2.34 2.95
N TYR A 9 -23.72 3.64 3.27
CA TYR A 9 -22.60 4.30 3.95
C TYR A 9 -22.25 3.64 5.29
N SER A 10 -23.25 3.30 6.10
CA SER A 10 -23.02 2.62 7.38
C SER A 10 -22.43 1.22 7.19
N ALA A 11 -22.93 0.45 6.23
CA ALA A 11 -22.41 -0.88 5.91
C ALA A 11 -20.96 -0.80 5.39
N THR A 12 -20.68 0.07 4.44
CA THR A 12 -19.33 0.27 3.88
C THR A 12 -18.34 0.74 4.94
N LYS A 13 -18.75 1.59 5.90
CA LYS A 13 -17.88 1.98 7.02
C LYS A 13 -17.47 0.78 7.86
N TRP A 14 -18.40 -0.10 8.18
CA TRP A 14 -18.11 -1.32 8.94
C TRP A 14 -17.23 -2.28 8.16
N ASP A 15 -17.50 -2.44 6.87
CA ASP A 15 -16.68 -3.26 5.98
C ASP A 15 -15.22 -2.76 5.93
N VAL A 16 -15.02 -1.46 5.70
CA VAL A 16 -13.69 -0.84 5.71
C VAL A 16 -13.03 -0.96 7.09
N ALA A 17 -13.77 -0.75 8.19
CA ALA A 17 -13.20 -0.84 9.54
C ALA A 17 -12.70 -2.26 9.84
N ILE A 18 -13.49 -3.29 9.52
CA ILE A 18 -13.11 -4.69 9.72
C ILE A 18 -11.92 -5.05 8.82
N ALA A 19 -11.98 -4.70 7.52
CA ALA A 19 -10.91 -4.99 6.57
C ALA A 19 -9.58 -4.33 6.98
N MET A 20 -9.59 -3.06 7.36
CA MET A 20 -8.39 -2.34 7.81
C MET A 20 -7.85 -2.87 9.14
N THR A 21 -8.72 -3.33 10.04
CA THR A 21 -8.30 -3.96 11.30
C THR A 21 -7.59 -5.29 11.04
N ILE A 22 -8.13 -6.13 10.15
CA ILE A 22 -7.50 -7.40 9.76
C ILE A 22 -6.15 -7.13 9.09
N ALA A 23 -6.09 -6.16 8.16
CA ALA A 23 -4.84 -5.78 7.52
C ALA A 23 -3.79 -5.28 8.52
N GLY A 24 -4.21 -4.48 9.50
CA GLY A 24 -3.35 -4.03 10.60
C GLY A 24 -2.82 -5.19 11.44
N PHE A 25 -3.66 -6.17 11.76
CA PHE A 25 -3.26 -7.37 12.49
C PHE A 25 -2.24 -8.21 11.71
N VAL A 26 -2.43 -8.38 10.40
CA VAL A 26 -1.46 -9.08 9.53
C VAL A 26 -0.12 -8.34 9.50
N ASN A 27 -0.12 -7.01 9.36
CA ASN A 27 1.10 -6.21 9.39
C ASN A 27 1.85 -6.33 10.74
N LEU A 28 1.11 -6.33 11.85
CA LEU A 28 1.68 -6.53 13.18
C LEU A 28 2.24 -7.95 13.35
N ALA A 29 1.54 -8.97 12.85
CA ALA A 29 2.03 -10.35 12.87
C ALA A 29 3.33 -10.48 12.06
N MET A 30 3.39 -9.89 10.86
CA MET A 30 4.61 -9.89 10.04
C MET A 30 5.78 -9.22 10.76
N MET A 31 5.56 -8.06 11.38
CA MET A 31 6.57 -7.35 12.16
C MET A 31 7.02 -8.15 13.39
N ALA A 32 6.08 -8.77 14.13
CA ALA A 32 6.40 -9.58 15.30
C ALA A 32 7.18 -10.84 14.93
N THR A 33 6.83 -11.51 13.82
CA THR A 33 7.58 -12.66 13.30
C THR A 33 9.00 -12.27 12.89
N ALA A 34 9.16 -11.15 12.17
CA ALA A 34 10.48 -10.65 11.80
C ALA A 34 11.31 -10.29 13.05
N ALA A 35 10.72 -9.60 14.01
CA ALA A 35 11.40 -9.27 15.26
C ALA A 35 11.82 -10.54 16.02
N ALA A 36 10.94 -11.51 16.19
CA ALA A 36 11.26 -12.76 16.89
C ALA A 36 12.33 -13.59 16.17
N ALA A 37 12.31 -13.64 14.84
CA ALA A 37 13.25 -14.45 14.05
C ALA A 37 14.63 -13.79 13.89
N PHE A 38 14.70 -12.46 13.72
CA PHE A 38 15.94 -11.76 13.37
C PHE A 38 16.58 -11.01 14.54
N HIS A 39 15.79 -10.39 15.43
CA HIS A 39 16.33 -9.59 16.54
C HIS A 39 17.03 -10.47 17.60
N PHE A 40 16.53 -11.71 17.83
CA PHE A 40 17.15 -12.63 18.79
C PHE A 40 18.38 -13.38 18.25
N SER A 41 18.55 -13.42 16.92
CA SER A 41 19.63 -14.16 16.25
C SER A 41 20.90 -13.33 16.05
N GLY A 42 20.92 -12.04 16.42
CA GLY A 42 22.10 -11.16 16.29
C GLY A 42 22.47 -10.75 14.86
N HIS A 43 21.61 -11.01 13.87
CA HIS A 43 21.85 -10.66 12.46
C HIS A 43 21.24 -9.29 12.15
N THR A 44 22.07 -8.25 12.11
CA THR A 44 21.64 -6.85 11.87
C THR A 44 21.57 -6.47 10.39
N GLY A 45 21.79 -7.42 9.47
CA GLY A 45 21.91 -7.18 8.02
C GLY A 45 20.77 -7.71 7.14
N VAL A 46 19.68 -8.23 7.71
CA VAL A 46 18.63 -8.92 6.93
C VAL A 46 17.61 -7.91 6.36
N ALA A 47 17.98 -7.25 5.27
CA ALA A 47 17.07 -6.39 4.51
C ALA A 47 16.40 -7.13 3.33
N ASP A 48 16.91 -8.30 2.93
CA ASP A 48 16.45 -9.02 1.75
C ASP A 48 15.48 -10.17 2.08
N LEU A 49 14.41 -10.27 1.28
CA LEU A 49 13.38 -11.32 1.39
C LEU A 49 13.96 -12.74 1.30
N ASP A 50 15.05 -12.91 0.57
CA ASP A 50 15.73 -14.19 0.36
C ASP A 50 16.40 -14.68 1.65
N GLU A 51 17.06 -13.78 2.38
CA GLU A 51 17.61 -14.10 3.70
C GLU A 51 16.49 -14.38 4.71
N ALA A 52 15.35 -13.69 4.62
CA ALA A 52 14.23 -13.98 5.50
C ALA A 52 13.67 -15.39 5.30
N TYR A 53 13.52 -15.84 4.05
CA TYR A 53 13.09 -17.20 3.71
C TYR A 53 14.11 -18.27 4.16
N LEU A 54 15.39 -18.04 3.92
CA LEU A 54 16.47 -18.97 4.28
C LEU A 54 16.67 -19.11 5.80
N THR A 55 16.45 -18.03 6.56
CA THR A 55 16.57 -18.03 8.03
C THR A 55 15.35 -18.64 8.72
N LEU A 56 14.17 -18.57 8.09
CA LEU A 56 12.94 -19.22 8.56
C LEU A 56 13.01 -20.76 8.48
N GLN A 57 13.79 -21.31 7.55
CA GLN A 57 13.90 -22.75 7.32
C GLN A 57 14.46 -23.54 8.52
N PRO A 58 15.55 -23.10 9.18
CA PRO A 58 16.06 -23.76 10.40
C PRO A 58 15.29 -23.41 11.68
N LEU A 59 14.60 -22.26 11.76
CA LEU A 59 13.95 -21.78 12.99
C LEU A 59 12.48 -22.19 13.15
N LEU A 60 11.73 -22.35 12.05
CA LEU A 60 10.26 -22.44 12.08
C LEU A 60 9.67 -23.67 11.34
N SER A 61 10.52 -24.60 10.89
CA SER A 61 10.18 -25.80 10.10
C SER A 61 9.85 -25.53 8.62
N HIS A 62 10.09 -26.53 7.76
CA HIS A 62 9.86 -26.47 6.31
C HIS A 62 8.40 -26.10 5.93
N ALA A 63 7.44 -26.40 6.81
CA ALA A 63 6.03 -26.04 6.64
C ALA A 63 5.78 -24.53 6.78
N ALA A 64 6.48 -23.83 7.67
CA ALA A 64 6.30 -22.38 7.84
C ALA A 64 6.87 -21.59 6.66
N ALA A 65 8.05 -21.98 6.16
CA ALA A 65 8.67 -21.36 5.00
C ALA A 65 7.80 -21.47 3.73
N THR A 66 7.20 -22.64 3.51
CA THR A 66 6.30 -22.88 2.36
C THR A 66 5.00 -22.07 2.47
N VAL A 67 4.39 -22.01 3.66
CA VAL A 67 3.20 -21.17 3.90
C VAL A 67 3.52 -19.69 3.71
N PHE A 68 4.68 -19.22 4.19
CA PHE A 68 5.13 -17.84 3.99
C PHE A 68 5.32 -17.50 2.51
N GLY A 69 6.05 -18.35 1.75
CA GLY A 69 6.24 -18.16 0.32
C GLY A 69 4.92 -18.16 -0.47
N LEU A 70 4.01 -19.10 -0.16
CA LEU A 70 2.69 -19.14 -0.80
C LEU A 70 1.86 -17.88 -0.48
N SER A 71 1.93 -17.41 0.76
CA SER A 71 1.25 -16.18 1.20
C SER A 71 1.80 -14.95 0.48
N LEU A 72 3.11 -14.87 0.27
CA LEU A 72 3.75 -13.78 -0.46
C LEU A 72 3.31 -13.77 -1.94
N VAL A 73 3.25 -14.94 -2.58
CA VAL A 73 2.75 -15.07 -3.96
C VAL A 73 1.28 -14.66 -4.03
N ALA A 74 0.44 -15.14 -3.12
CA ALA A 74 -0.97 -14.78 -3.06
C ALA A 74 -1.17 -13.26 -2.86
N ALA A 75 -0.39 -12.64 -1.97
CA ALA A 75 -0.42 -11.20 -1.75
C ALA A 75 0.01 -10.41 -2.99
N GLY A 76 1.08 -10.84 -3.68
CA GLY A 76 1.55 -10.22 -4.91
C GLY A 76 0.53 -10.30 -6.06
N LEU A 77 -0.11 -11.45 -6.23
CA LEU A 77 -1.16 -11.64 -7.22
C LEU A 77 -2.39 -10.77 -6.92
N SER A 78 -2.83 -10.74 -5.65
CA SER A 78 -3.95 -9.91 -5.21
C SER A 78 -3.70 -8.42 -5.45
N SER A 79 -2.52 -7.93 -5.05
CA SER A 79 -2.11 -6.54 -5.25
C SER A 79 -2.05 -6.15 -6.73
N THR A 80 -1.57 -7.05 -7.59
CA THR A 80 -1.52 -6.80 -9.05
C THR A 80 -2.92 -6.61 -9.64
N VAL A 81 -3.90 -7.43 -9.24
CA VAL A 81 -5.28 -7.30 -9.72
C VAL A 81 -5.88 -5.97 -9.26
N VAL A 82 -5.75 -5.63 -7.97
CA VAL A 82 -6.26 -4.36 -7.44
C VAL A 82 -5.58 -3.17 -8.11
N GLY A 83 -4.26 -3.23 -8.32
CA GLY A 83 -3.49 -2.17 -8.97
C GLY A 83 -3.90 -1.93 -10.43
N THR A 84 -4.14 -2.99 -11.21
CA THR A 84 -4.57 -2.85 -12.62
C THR A 84 -5.98 -2.26 -12.75
N LEU A 85 -6.89 -2.61 -11.83
CA LEU A 85 -8.24 -2.06 -11.75
C LEU A 85 -8.23 -0.60 -11.27
N ALA A 86 -7.47 -0.28 -10.21
CA ALA A 86 -7.31 1.08 -9.73
C ALA A 86 -6.72 2.00 -10.81
N GLY A 87 -5.69 1.53 -11.51
CA GLY A 87 -5.13 2.23 -12.67
C GLY A 87 -6.16 2.46 -13.77
N GLN A 88 -7.14 1.57 -13.93
CA GLN A 88 -8.23 1.75 -14.89
C GLN A 88 -9.14 2.90 -14.51
N VAL A 89 -9.58 2.90 -13.25
CA VAL A 89 -10.49 3.92 -12.72
C VAL A 89 -9.84 5.29 -12.80
N VAL A 90 -8.56 5.41 -12.44
CA VAL A 90 -7.79 6.65 -12.55
C VAL A 90 -7.68 7.09 -14.01
N MET A 91 -7.28 6.21 -14.91
CA MET A 91 -7.08 6.57 -16.32
C MET A 91 -8.40 6.97 -17.02
N GLN A 92 -9.50 6.29 -16.71
CA GLN A 92 -10.82 6.64 -17.22
C GLN A 92 -11.33 7.96 -16.62
N GLY A 93 -11.08 8.20 -15.32
CA GLY A 93 -11.49 9.42 -14.64
C GLY A 93 -10.75 10.66 -15.13
N PHE A 94 -9.43 10.59 -15.26
CA PHE A 94 -8.57 11.73 -15.56
C PHE A 94 -8.24 11.92 -17.04
N ILE A 95 -7.95 10.83 -17.77
CA ILE A 95 -7.47 10.88 -19.17
C ILE A 95 -8.60 10.49 -20.15
N ARG A 96 -9.72 9.93 -19.65
CA ARG A 96 -10.88 9.47 -20.44
C ARG A 96 -10.50 8.51 -21.58
N PHE A 97 -9.39 7.80 -21.44
CA PHE A 97 -8.89 6.82 -22.39
C PHE A 97 -8.99 5.41 -21.79
N HIS A 98 -9.19 4.40 -22.64
CA HIS A 98 -9.27 3.00 -22.22
C HIS A 98 -8.21 2.17 -22.97
N ILE A 99 -7.34 1.51 -22.20
CA ILE A 99 -6.42 0.49 -22.73
C ILE A 99 -6.90 -0.88 -22.27
N PRO A 100 -6.75 -1.92 -23.11
CA PRO A 100 -7.07 -3.28 -22.72
C PRO A 100 -6.22 -3.72 -21.52
N LEU A 101 -6.82 -4.49 -20.60
CA LEU A 101 -6.18 -4.94 -19.36
C LEU A 101 -4.86 -5.67 -19.59
N TRP A 102 -4.74 -6.48 -20.65
CA TRP A 102 -3.51 -7.19 -20.96
C TRP A 102 -2.36 -6.24 -21.31
N VAL A 103 -2.63 -5.14 -22.03
CA VAL A 103 -1.62 -4.16 -22.45
C VAL A 103 -1.12 -3.45 -21.22
N ARG A 104 -2.04 -3.01 -20.36
CA ARG A 104 -1.67 -2.39 -19.09
C ARG A 104 -0.80 -3.32 -18.26
N ARG A 105 -1.21 -4.58 -18.11
CA ARG A 105 -0.47 -5.57 -17.31
C ARG A 105 0.95 -5.78 -17.84
N THR A 106 1.10 -5.94 -19.16
CA THR A 106 2.42 -6.05 -19.80
C THR A 106 3.27 -4.82 -19.52
N VAL A 107 2.73 -3.61 -19.73
CA VAL A 107 3.47 -2.36 -19.48
C VAL A 107 3.87 -2.21 -18.02
N THR A 108 3.00 -2.58 -17.07
CA THR A 108 3.30 -2.49 -15.63
C THR A 108 4.28 -3.56 -15.15
N MET A 109 4.39 -4.71 -15.84
CA MET A 109 5.34 -5.78 -15.49
C MET A 109 6.71 -5.60 -16.14
N LEU A 110 6.80 -4.88 -17.26
CA LEU A 110 8.05 -4.65 -17.99
C LEU A 110 9.20 -4.14 -17.10
N PRO A 111 9.01 -3.13 -16.23
CA PRO A 111 10.09 -2.66 -15.36
C PRO A 111 10.66 -3.76 -14.48
N SER A 112 9.81 -4.61 -13.90
CA SER A 112 10.24 -5.73 -13.06
C SER A 112 11.05 -6.77 -13.84
N PHE A 113 10.63 -7.11 -15.07
CA PHE A 113 11.38 -8.03 -15.91
C PHE A 113 12.74 -7.47 -16.34
N ILE A 114 12.81 -6.18 -16.68
CA ILE A 114 14.07 -5.51 -17.06
C ILE A 114 15.06 -5.58 -15.89
N VAL A 115 14.59 -5.29 -14.68
CA VAL A 115 15.40 -5.34 -13.46
C VAL A 115 15.97 -6.73 -13.20
N ILE A 116 15.13 -7.77 -13.29
CA ILE A 116 15.55 -9.16 -13.08
C ILE A 116 16.61 -9.55 -14.10
N LEU A 117 16.41 -9.21 -15.38
CA LEU A 117 17.36 -9.51 -16.45
C LEU A 117 18.68 -8.74 -16.33
N MET A 118 18.64 -7.53 -15.75
CA MET A 118 19.82 -6.70 -15.51
C MET A 118 20.58 -7.07 -14.22
N GLY A 119 20.03 -7.93 -13.36
CA GLY A 119 20.65 -8.31 -12.08
C GLY A 119 20.80 -7.14 -11.10
N LEU A 120 19.93 -6.12 -11.21
CA LEU A 120 19.95 -4.95 -10.31
C LEU A 120 19.37 -5.31 -8.94
N ASP A 121 19.91 -4.71 -7.88
CA ASP A 121 19.41 -4.89 -6.50
C ASP A 121 17.91 -4.57 -6.40
N PRO A 122 17.05 -5.57 -6.13
CA PRO A 122 15.61 -5.39 -6.00
C PRO A 122 15.25 -4.36 -4.94
N THR A 123 16.02 -4.32 -3.86
CA THR A 123 15.85 -3.42 -2.72
C THR A 123 15.95 -1.95 -3.13
N ARG A 124 16.88 -1.57 -4.01
CA ARG A 124 17.01 -0.18 -4.47
C ARG A 124 15.81 0.26 -5.31
N ILE A 125 15.28 -0.64 -6.13
CA ILE A 125 14.12 -0.36 -6.98
C ILE A 125 12.83 -0.35 -6.16
N LEU A 126 12.77 -1.19 -5.13
CA LEU A 126 11.69 -1.16 -4.16
C LEU A 126 11.68 0.19 -3.45
N VAL A 127 12.84 0.71 -3.01
CA VAL A 127 12.96 2.06 -2.44
C VAL A 127 12.53 3.14 -3.45
N MET A 128 12.96 3.09 -4.71
CA MET A 128 12.49 4.04 -5.73
C MET A 128 10.98 3.98 -5.95
N SER A 129 10.39 2.78 -5.90
CA SER A 129 8.95 2.59 -6.00
C SER A 129 8.22 3.21 -4.82
N GLN A 130 8.79 3.13 -3.61
CA GLN A 130 8.26 3.81 -2.43
C GLN A 130 8.29 5.33 -2.60
N VAL A 131 9.37 5.89 -3.14
CA VAL A 131 9.44 7.33 -3.43
C VAL A 131 8.31 7.78 -4.37
N LEU A 132 8.04 7.00 -5.43
CA LEU A 132 6.95 7.30 -6.37
C LEU A 132 5.57 7.20 -5.69
N LEU A 133 5.38 6.17 -4.84
CA LEU A 133 4.15 5.97 -4.08
C LEU A 133 3.91 7.11 -3.07
N SER A 134 4.96 7.57 -2.40
CA SER A 134 4.92 8.69 -1.45
C SER A 134 4.36 9.96 -2.08
N PHE A 135 4.81 10.31 -3.28
CA PHE A 135 4.21 11.42 -4.04
C PHE A 135 2.74 11.17 -4.37
N GLY A 136 2.41 9.95 -4.81
CA GLY A 136 1.04 9.56 -5.13
C GLY A 136 0.07 9.70 -3.95
N ILE A 137 0.48 9.31 -2.75
CA ILE A 137 -0.33 9.40 -1.52
C ILE A 137 -0.66 10.87 -1.20
N ALA A 138 0.33 11.77 -1.25
CA ALA A 138 0.11 13.18 -0.99
C ALA A 138 -0.90 13.79 -1.98
N LEU A 139 -0.74 13.48 -3.28
CA LEU A 139 -1.62 13.95 -4.33
C LEU A 139 -3.03 13.36 -4.26
N ALA A 140 -3.22 12.16 -3.69
CA ALA A 140 -4.53 11.55 -3.53
C ALA A 140 -5.27 12.05 -2.28
N LEU A 141 -4.58 12.18 -1.15
CA LEU A 141 -5.19 12.50 0.13
C LEU A 141 -5.71 13.95 0.22
N VAL A 142 -4.97 14.92 -0.34
CA VAL A 142 -5.36 16.33 -0.26
C VAL A 142 -6.68 16.60 -1.01
N PRO A 143 -6.84 16.22 -2.30
CA PRO A 143 -8.11 16.41 -3.01
C PRO A 143 -9.25 15.61 -2.39
N LEU A 144 -8.98 14.38 -1.92
CA LEU A 144 -9.99 13.57 -1.24
C LEU A 144 -10.57 14.31 -0.03
N LEU A 145 -9.72 14.92 0.80
CA LEU A 145 -10.18 15.66 1.98
C LEU A 145 -10.92 16.95 1.61
N ILE A 146 -10.49 17.63 0.54
CA ILE A 146 -11.17 18.82 0.02
C ILE A 146 -12.57 18.45 -0.49
N PHE A 147 -12.69 17.44 -1.35
CA PHE A 147 -13.97 17.03 -1.94
C PHE A 147 -14.94 16.44 -0.91
N THR A 148 -14.44 15.67 0.06
CA THR A 148 -15.28 15.12 1.15
C THR A 148 -15.69 16.18 2.18
N SER A 149 -15.03 17.35 2.19
CA SER A 149 -15.37 18.49 3.05
C SER A 149 -16.22 19.56 2.34
N ASP A 150 -16.48 19.41 1.04
CA ASP A 150 -17.24 20.38 0.26
C ASP A 150 -18.75 20.07 0.33
N SER A 151 -19.53 21.05 0.80
CA SER A 151 -20.98 20.89 0.97
C SER A 151 -21.78 20.91 -0.33
N LYS A 152 -21.20 21.45 -1.41
CA LYS A 152 -21.83 21.41 -2.74
C LYS A 152 -21.69 20.02 -3.37
N LEU A 153 -20.59 19.32 -3.08
CA LEU A 153 -20.34 17.96 -3.58
C LEU A 153 -20.99 16.86 -2.72
N MET A 154 -20.93 16.98 -1.39
CA MET A 154 -21.39 15.92 -0.46
C MET A 154 -22.82 16.11 0.09
N GLY A 155 -23.40 17.31 -0.01
CA GLY A 155 -24.73 17.61 0.52
C GLY A 155 -24.87 17.30 2.02
N ASP A 156 -25.81 16.42 2.38
CA ASP A 156 -26.06 16.03 3.79
C ASP A 156 -25.01 15.07 4.38
N LEU A 157 -24.07 14.57 3.57
CA LEU A 157 -23.04 13.59 3.97
C LEU A 157 -21.65 14.24 4.18
N VAL A 158 -21.59 15.56 4.28
CA VAL A 158 -20.34 16.30 4.53
C VAL A 158 -19.68 15.84 5.82
N ASN A 159 -18.36 15.76 5.80
CA ASN A 159 -17.57 15.44 6.98
C ASN A 159 -17.87 16.41 8.13
N SER A 160 -18.09 15.85 9.33
CA SER A 160 -18.22 16.65 10.54
C SER A 160 -16.94 17.43 10.82
N LYS A 161 -17.04 18.55 11.56
CA LYS A 161 -15.88 19.39 11.89
C LYS A 161 -14.74 18.59 12.55
N ARG A 162 -15.08 17.61 13.40
CA ARG A 162 -14.10 16.71 14.03
C ARG A 162 -13.38 15.84 13.00
N VAL A 163 -14.13 15.18 12.11
CA VAL A 163 -13.54 14.34 11.04
C VAL A 163 -12.66 15.16 10.11
N LYS A 164 -13.08 16.38 9.77
CA LYS A 164 -12.28 17.30 8.95
C LYS A 164 -10.97 17.68 9.64
N GLN A 165 -11.00 18.02 10.93
CA GLN A 165 -9.80 18.38 11.70
C GLN A 165 -8.84 17.19 11.82
N THR A 166 -9.35 16.02 12.24
CA THR A 166 -8.54 14.80 12.34
C THR A 166 -7.97 14.39 10.98
N GLY A 167 -8.77 14.50 9.91
CA GLY A 167 -8.32 14.25 8.55
C GLY A 167 -7.17 15.15 8.14
N TRP A 168 -7.27 16.46 8.40
CA TRP A 168 -6.18 17.40 8.09
C TRP A 168 -4.91 17.11 8.89
N VAL A 169 -5.04 16.77 10.18
CA VAL A 169 -3.89 16.37 11.01
C VAL A 169 -3.20 15.13 10.42
N ILE A 170 -3.96 14.10 10.05
CA ILE A 170 -3.42 12.89 9.43
C ILE A 170 -2.74 13.22 8.11
N VAL A 171 -3.36 14.03 7.24
CA VAL A 171 -2.79 14.40 5.94
C VAL A 171 -1.48 15.16 6.13
N VAL A 172 -1.44 16.16 7.01
CA VAL A 172 -0.21 16.92 7.30
C VAL A 172 0.88 16.00 7.84
N LEU A 173 0.56 15.12 8.79
CA LEU A 173 1.52 14.16 9.35
C LEU A 173 2.08 13.23 8.27
N VAL A 174 1.21 12.62 7.47
CA VAL A 174 1.61 11.70 6.39
C VAL A 174 2.47 12.42 5.35
N VAL A 175 2.06 13.62 4.91
CA VAL A 175 2.83 14.39 3.93
C VAL A 175 4.18 14.81 4.50
N ALA A 176 4.25 15.25 5.76
CA ALA A 176 5.51 15.61 6.40
C ALA A 176 6.47 14.42 6.50
N LEU A 177 5.98 13.25 6.92
CA LEU A 177 6.78 12.02 6.99
C LEU A 177 7.25 11.55 5.61
N ASN A 178 6.40 11.67 4.58
CA ASN A 178 6.78 11.33 3.21
C ASN A 178 7.85 12.29 2.66
N ILE A 179 7.73 13.60 2.91
CA ILE A 179 8.76 14.57 2.54
C ILE A 179 10.07 14.26 3.26
N TRP A 180 10.02 13.96 4.55
CA TRP A 180 11.21 13.59 5.34
C TRP A 180 11.90 12.35 4.76
N LEU A 181 11.14 11.29 4.45
CA LEU A 181 11.66 10.07 3.82
C LEU A 181 12.28 10.37 2.45
N LEU A 182 11.62 11.22 1.66
CA LEU A 182 12.07 11.57 0.33
C LEU A 182 13.38 12.36 0.35
N VAL A 183 13.49 13.32 1.28
CA VAL A 183 14.72 14.09 1.50
C VAL A 183 15.83 13.18 2.01
N GLY A 184 15.55 12.28 2.95
CA GLY A 184 16.52 11.28 3.43
C GLY A 184 17.05 10.42 2.28
N THR A 185 16.13 9.82 1.51
CA THR A 185 16.47 8.96 0.36
C THR A 185 17.25 9.73 -0.71
N ALA A 186 16.89 10.98 -0.99
CA ALA A 186 17.57 11.81 -1.99
C ALA A 186 18.96 12.28 -1.53
N LEU A 187 19.14 12.50 -0.23
CA LEU A 187 20.43 12.89 0.37
C LEU A 187 21.31 11.68 0.73
N GLY A 188 20.81 10.45 0.60
CA GLY A 188 21.54 9.23 0.95
C GLY A 188 21.72 9.02 2.46
N LEU A 189 20.81 9.57 3.28
CA LEU A 189 20.69 9.33 4.72
C LEU A 189 19.77 8.14 4.98
#